data_AF-A0A661YP97-F1
#
_entry.id   AF-A0A661YP97-F1
#
_cell.length_a   1.000
_cell.length_b   1.000
_cell.length_c   1.000
_cell.angle_alpha   90.00
_cell.angle_beta   90.00
_cell.angle_gamma   90.00
#
_symmetry.space_group_name_H-M   'P 1'
#
loop_
_entity.id
_entity.type
_entity.pdbx_description
1 polymer ?
#
loop_
_entity_poly.entity_id
_entity_poly.type
_entity_poly.pdbx_seq_one_letter_code
_entity_poly.pdbx_strand_id
1 'polypeptide(L)'
;MSEIICIHCGEDCGKYPVVWDDKPFCCEGCKTVYQILNENKLGGYYNIYENPGIKVDLQDFGGKYAYLDKEEIKEKLVYFTEGEYSKTKLYIPDIHCSSCIWLLENLYMLNTSITQSMVNFVKKEVDITFKNTEISLREIVELLASIHYIPMINLQSITGEKNKSENKKLIYKLGIAGFVFGNTMLLSMPEYIPGEVSAEFR
;
A
#
# COMPACT_ATOMS: atom_id res chain seq x y z
N MET A 1 -6.79 13.92 -40.05
CA MET A 1 -5.44 14.35 -39.64
C MET A 1 -4.73 13.10 -39.15
N SER A 2 -3.50 12.84 -39.60
CA SER A 2 -2.74 11.67 -39.13
C SER A 2 -2.30 11.91 -37.70
N GLU A 3 -2.87 11.18 -36.75
CA GLU A 3 -2.43 11.19 -35.35
C GLU A 3 -1.09 10.46 -35.28
N ILE A 4 0.00 11.21 -35.06
CA ILE A 4 1.34 10.63 -34.89
C ILE A 4 1.48 10.32 -33.41
N ILE A 5 1.37 9.06 -33.03
CA ILE A 5 1.38 8.66 -31.62
C ILE A 5 2.81 8.52 -31.11
N CYS A 6 3.08 9.06 -29.92
CA CYS A 6 4.37 8.92 -29.27
C CYS A 6 4.62 7.48 -28.83
N ILE A 7 5.77 6.92 -29.18
CA ILE A 7 6.13 5.53 -28.82
C ILE A 7 6.37 5.36 -27.31
N HIS A 8 6.70 6.45 -26.60
CA HIS A 8 6.96 6.38 -25.18
C HIS A 8 5.68 6.50 -24.34
N CYS A 9 4.94 7.61 -24.50
CA CYS A 9 3.79 7.91 -23.64
C CYS A 9 2.42 7.60 -24.26
N GLY A 10 2.35 7.31 -25.56
CA GLY A 10 1.08 7.07 -26.27
C GLY A 10 0.23 8.32 -26.54
N GLU A 11 0.71 9.54 -26.23
CA GLU A 11 0.02 10.80 -26.56
C GLU A 11 0.28 11.23 -28.02
N ASP A 12 -0.58 12.09 -28.57
CA ASP A 12 -0.40 12.69 -29.91
C ASP A 12 0.84 13.61 -29.91
N CYS A 13 1.75 13.38 -30.85
CA CYS A 13 2.94 14.21 -31.03
C CYS A 13 2.62 15.58 -31.64
N GLY A 14 1.39 15.79 -32.12
CA GLY A 14 0.96 17.05 -32.70
C GLY A 14 1.67 17.38 -34.02
N LYS A 15 1.80 18.68 -34.33
CA LYS A 15 2.28 19.16 -35.64
C LYS A 15 3.79 19.03 -35.86
N TYR A 16 4.58 18.94 -34.79
CA TYR A 16 6.05 18.91 -34.85
C TYR A 16 6.60 17.83 -33.91
N PRO A 17 6.49 16.55 -34.26
CA PRO A 17 7.06 15.46 -33.48
C PRO A 17 8.59 15.58 -33.40
N VAL A 18 9.15 15.25 -32.24
CA VAL A 18 10.58 14.99 -32.11
C VAL A 18 10.82 13.60 -32.67
N VAL A 19 11.70 13.45 -33.67
CA VAL A 19 12.00 12.15 -34.30
C VAL A 19 13.42 11.72 -33.95
N TRP A 20 13.57 10.48 -33.51
CA TRP A 20 14.88 9.86 -33.27
C TRP A 20 14.81 8.38 -33.67
N ASP A 21 15.77 7.89 -34.47
CA ASP A 21 15.79 6.50 -34.94
C ASP A 21 14.47 6.08 -35.64
N ASP A 22 13.94 6.95 -36.51
CA ASP A 22 12.65 6.81 -37.20
C ASP A 22 11.42 6.64 -36.30
N LYS A 23 11.55 7.01 -35.02
CA LYS A 23 10.51 6.90 -33.99
C LYS A 23 10.02 8.28 -33.53
N PRO A 24 8.70 8.56 -33.56
CA PRO A 24 8.15 9.84 -33.11
C PRO A 24 7.96 9.94 -31.59
N PHE A 25 8.21 11.14 -31.06
CA PHE A 25 8.05 11.51 -29.65
C PHE A 25 7.34 12.86 -29.50
N CYS A 26 6.48 13.00 -28.47
CA CYS A 26 5.72 14.23 -28.23
C CYS A 26 6.57 15.36 -27.61
N CYS A 27 7.69 15.03 -26.98
CA CYS A 27 8.61 16.00 -26.39
C CYS A 27 10.04 15.42 -26.26
N GLU A 28 11.03 16.30 -26.04
CA GLU A 28 12.42 15.89 -25.83
C GLU A 28 12.57 14.97 -24.61
N GLY A 29 11.75 15.13 -23.58
CA GLY A 29 11.74 14.26 -22.41
C GLY A 29 11.40 12.80 -22.75
N CYS A 30 10.38 12.58 -23.59
CA CYS A 30 10.01 11.23 -24.05
C CYS A 30 11.13 10.58 -24.87
N LYS A 31 11.82 11.37 -25.71
CA LYS A 31 13.01 10.91 -26.44
C LYS A 31 14.14 10.54 -25.47
N THR A 32 14.45 11.38 -24.48
CA THR A 32 15.52 11.12 -23.52
C THR A 32 15.27 9.84 -22.72
N VAL A 33 14.06 9.64 -22.20
CA VAL A 33 13.71 8.42 -21.47
C VAL A 33 13.82 7.20 -22.38
N TYR A 34 13.34 7.29 -23.62
CA TYR A 34 13.50 6.22 -24.60
C TYR A 34 14.98 5.89 -24.87
N GLN A 35 15.84 6.89 -25.04
CA GLN A 35 17.28 6.70 -25.24
C GLN A 35 17.93 5.99 -24.04
N ILE A 36 17.66 6.45 -22.82
CA ILE A 36 18.20 5.84 -21.60
C ILE A 36 17.78 4.37 -21.50
N LEU A 37 16.50 4.06 -21.73
CA LEU A 37 16.01 2.68 -21.68
C LEU A 37 16.66 1.80 -22.75
N ASN A 38 16.86 2.34 -23.96
CA ASN A 38 17.49 1.62 -25.05
C ASN A 38 18.98 1.36 -24.81
N GLU A 39 19.72 2.37 -24.32
CA GLU A 39 21.14 2.27 -23.95
C GLU A 39 21.38 1.22 -22.85
N ASN A 40 20.46 1.13 -21.90
CA ASN A 40 20.54 0.16 -20.79
C ASN A 40 20.01 -1.24 -21.17
N LYS A 41 19.75 -1.52 -22.46
CA LYS A 41 19.19 -2.80 -22.96
C LYS A 41 17.85 -3.17 -22.31
N LEU A 42 17.11 -2.17 -21.82
CA LEU A 42 15.77 -2.32 -21.25
C LEU A 42 14.68 -2.13 -22.31
N GLY A 43 15.00 -2.33 -23.60
CA GLY A 43 14.02 -2.21 -24.70
C GLY A 43 12.82 -3.14 -24.56
N GLY A 44 12.95 -4.24 -23.81
CA GLY A 44 11.82 -5.12 -23.44
C GLY A 44 10.76 -4.43 -22.59
N TYR A 45 11.02 -3.26 -22.01
CA TYR A 45 10.06 -2.44 -21.28
C TYR A 45 8.80 -2.14 -22.11
N TYR A 46 8.97 -1.87 -23.41
CA TYR A 46 7.87 -1.63 -24.35
C TYR A 46 7.13 -2.90 -24.81
N ASN A 47 7.68 -4.09 -24.52
CA ASN A 47 7.01 -5.36 -24.80
C ASN A 47 6.12 -5.83 -23.63
N ILE A 48 6.26 -5.21 -22.46
CA ILE A 48 5.50 -5.60 -21.25
C ILE A 48 4.15 -4.85 -21.20
N TYR A 49 4.09 -3.62 -21.72
CA TYR A 49 2.87 -2.80 -21.76
C TYR A 49 2.79 -2.03 -23.08
N GLU A 50 1.66 -2.09 -23.77
CA GLU A 50 1.47 -1.45 -25.10
C GLU A 50 1.56 0.09 -25.07
N ASN A 51 1.39 0.74 -23.91
CA ASN A 51 1.52 2.19 -23.73
C ASN A 51 2.07 2.53 -22.33
N PRO A 52 3.41 2.56 -22.13
CA PRO A 52 4.02 2.88 -20.84
C PRO A 52 4.01 4.40 -20.62
N GLY A 53 2.84 4.92 -20.29
CA GLY A 53 2.61 6.34 -20.05
C GLY A 53 1.14 6.72 -19.90
N ILE A 54 0.24 5.74 -19.94
CA ILE A 54 -1.19 5.94 -19.66
C ILE A 54 -1.30 6.60 -18.28
N LYS A 55 -1.61 7.90 -18.29
CA LYS A 55 -2.21 8.56 -17.14
C LYS A 55 -3.43 7.73 -16.77
N VAL A 56 -3.50 7.29 -15.53
CA VAL A 56 -4.71 6.63 -15.01
C VAL A 56 -5.87 7.57 -15.28
N ASP A 57 -6.84 7.12 -16.07
CA ASP A 57 -7.96 7.95 -16.47
C ASP A 57 -8.80 8.26 -15.23
N LEU A 58 -8.67 9.50 -14.75
CA LEU A 58 -9.31 9.97 -13.52
C LEU A 58 -10.85 9.95 -13.64
N GLN A 59 -11.40 9.82 -14.86
CA GLN A 59 -12.85 9.79 -15.09
C GLN A 59 -13.54 8.55 -14.51
N ASP A 60 -12.84 7.42 -14.34
CA ASP A 60 -13.45 6.19 -13.83
C ASP A 60 -13.50 6.11 -12.29
N PHE A 61 -12.79 6.99 -11.59
CA PHE A 61 -12.80 7.02 -10.12
C PHE A 61 -14.07 7.66 -9.52
N GLY A 62 -14.67 8.62 -10.24
CA GLY A 62 -15.75 9.44 -9.69
C GLY A 62 -17.02 8.68 -9.32
N GLY A 63 -17.31 7.56 -9.99
CA GLY A 63 -18.42 6.68 -9.63
C GLY A 63 -18.06 5.67 -8.54
N LYS A 64 -16.82 5.17 -8.57
CA LYS A 64 -16.35 4.06 -7.72
C LYS A 64 -16.33 4.40 -6.24
N TYR A 65 -15.99 5.64 -5.90
CA TYR A 65 -15.82 6.09 -4.51
C TYR A 65 -16.97 6.94 -3.97
N ALA A 66 -18.05 7.15 -4.75
CA ALA A 66 -19.19 7.96 -4.35
C ALA A 66 -19.89 7.47 -3.06
N TYR A 67 -19.74 6.20 -2.71
CA TYR A 67 -20.25 5.68 -1.43
C TYR A 67 -19.57 6.31 -0.20
N LEU A 68 -18.35 6.82 -0.34
CA LEU A 68 -17.61 7.50 0.74
C LEU A 68 -18.18 8.87 1.09
N ASP A 69 -19.12 9.41 0.30
CA ASP A 69 -19.81 10.65 0.61
C ASP A 69 -20.95 10.45 1.62
N LYS A 70 -21.38 9.20 1.82
CA LYS A 70 -22.43 8.86 2.80
C LYS A 70 -21.92 9.04 4.24
N GLU A 71 -22.67 9.78 5.03
CA GLU A 71 -22.34 10.11 6.42
C GLU A 71 -22.09 8.87 7.28
N GLU A 72 -22.95 7.85 7.17
CA GLU A 72 -22.81 6.55 7.86
C GLU A 72 -21.48 5.84 7.60
N ILE A 73 -20.87 6.07 6.43
CA ILE A 73 -19.61 5.47 6.02
C ILE A 73 -18.45 6.36 6.47
N LYS A 74 -18.58 7.68 6.36
CA LYS A 74 -17.59 8.63 6.89
C LYS A 74 -17.37 8.44 8.39
N GLU A 75 -18.43 8.36 9.18
CA GLU A 75 -18.32 8.16 10.65
C GLU A 75 -17.60 6.87 11.04
N LYS A 76 -17.63 5.85 10.17
CA LYS A 76 -16.94 4.57 10.38
C LYS A 76 -15.45 4.64 10.03
N LEU A 77 -15.06 5.51 9.11
CA LEU A 77 -13.69 5.61 8.60
C LEU A 77 -12.90 6.74 9.27
N VAL A 78 -13.58 7.82 9.62
CA VAL A 78 -13.04 8.95 10.38
C VAL A 78 -13.19 8.62 11.86
N TYR A 79 -12.07 8.29 12.50
CA TYR A 79 -12.08 7.84 13.90
C TYR A 79 -11.91 9.00 14.90
N PHE A 80 -11.54 10.20 14.42
CA PHE A 80 -11.35 11.38 15.25
C PHE A 80 -11.62 12.65 14.45
N THR A 81 -12.31 13.60 15.06
CA THR A 81 -12.55 14.94 14.51
C THR A 81 -12.45 15.97 15.63
N GLU A 82 -11.67 17.03 15.41
CA GLU A 82 -11.50 18.15 16.33
C GLU A 82 -11.51 19.46 15.52
N GLY A 83 -12.60 20.22 15.67
CA GLY A 83 -12.80 21.45 14.92
C GLY A 83 -12.79 21.20 13.40
N GLU A 84 -11.85 21.82 12.70
CA GLU A 84 -11.69 21.68 11.25
C GLU A 84 -10.84 20.46 10.84
N TYR A 85 -10.20 19.78 11.79
CA TYR A 85 -9.31 18.66 11.51
C TYR A 85 -9.99 17.31 11.76
N SER A 86 -9.83 16.39 10.82
CA SER A 86 -10.28 15.01 10.94
C SER A 86 -9.14 14.04 10.69
N LYS A 87 -9.23 12.86 11.30
CA LYS A 87 -8.26 11.77 11.12
C LYS A 87 -8.93 10.51 10.61
N THR A 88 -8.31 9.90 9.61
CA THR A 88 -8.76 8.64 9.01
C THR A 88 -7.60 7.66 8.96
N LYS A 89 -7.93 6.37 9.06
CA LYS A 89 -6.95 5.29 8.94
C LYS A 89 -7.35 4.36 7.81
N LEU A 90 -6.46 4.21 6.85
CA LEU A 90 -6.71 3.46 5.62
C LEU A 90 -5.70 2.33 5.47
N TYR A 91 -6.17 1.14 5.12
CA TYR A 91 -5.33 -0.01 4.85
C TYR A 91 -4.92 -0.03 3.36
N ILE A 92 -3.62 -0.10 3.08
CA ILE A 92 -3.03 -0.03 1.74
C ILE A 92 -2.09 -1.24 1.53
N PRO A 93 -2.54 -2.31 0.86
CA PRO A 93 -1.76 -3.55 0.73
C PRO A 93 -0.48 -3.39 -0.09
N ASP A 94 -0.41 -2.39 -0.98
CA ASP A 94 0.69 -2.17 -1.92
C ASP A 94 1.93 -1.49 -1.31
N ILE A 95 1.97 -1.28 0.01
CA ILE A 95 3.15 -0.78 0.71
C ILE A 95 4.20 -1.91 0.79
N HIS A 96 5.31 -1.76 0.06
CA HIS A 96 6.35 -2.80 -0.06
C HIS A 96 7.80 -2.31 0.11
N CYS A 97 8.07 -1.00 0.04
CA CYS A 97 9.43 -0.47 0.18
C CYS A 97 9.48 0.85 0.98
N SER A 98 10.68 1.30 1.32
CA SER A 98 10.90 2.57 2.04
C SER A 98 10.45 3.80 1.23
N SER A 99 10.51 3.73 -0.10
CA SER A 99 10.01 4.80 -0.97
C SER A 99 8.49 4.97 -0.86
N CYS A 100 7.73 3.87 -0.70
CA CYS A 100 6.28 3.93 -0.42
C CYS A 100 6.01 4.71 0.87
N ILE A 101 6.78 4.42 1.92
CA ILE A 101 6.63 5.06 3.23
C ILE A 101 6.84 6.57 3.08
N TRP A 102 7.95 6.98 2.48
CA TRP A 102 8.26 8.39 2.32
C TRP A 102 7.18 9.13 1.53
N LEU A 103 6.72 8.58 0.40
CA LEU A 103 5.67 9.22 -0.40
C LEU A 103 4.37 9.38 0.40
N LEU A 104 3.94 8.33 1.10
CA LEU A 104 2.71 8.34 1.88
C LEU A 104 2.79 9.21 3.13
N GLU A 105 3.97 9.38 3.74
CA GLU A 105 4.17 10.32 4.86
C GLU A 105 4.23 11.78 4.39
N ASN A 106 4.61 12.00 3.12
CA ASN A 106 4.71 13.32 2.50
C ASN A 106 3.51 13.67 1.60
N LEU A 107 2.31 13.10 1.87
CA LEU A 107 1.08 13.41 1.13
C LEU A 107 0.71 14.91 1.13
N TYR A 108 1.13 15.66 2.15
CA TYR A 108 0.94 17.12 2.22
C TYR A 108 1.61 17.87 1.05
N MET A 109 2.64 17.29 0.41
CA MET A 109 3.26 17.85 -0.78
C MET A 109 2.36 17.73 -2.03
N LEU A 110 1.46 16.74 -2.05
CA LEU A 110 0.52 16.52 -3.16
C LEU A 110 -0.79 17.30 -2.94
N ASN A 111 -1.21 17.45 -1.68
CA ASN A 111 -2.40 18.21 -1.34
C ASN A 111 -2.21 18.94 -0.01
N THR A 112 -2.27 20.28 -0.04
CA THR A 112 -2.03 21.15 1.12
C THR A 112 -3.09 21.06 2.21
N SER A 113 -4.25 20.47 1.92
CA SER A 113 -5.32 20.23 2.89
C SER A 113 -5.03 19.03 3.80
N ILE A 114 -4.03 18.21 3.45
CA ILE A 114 -3.46 17.17 4.32
C ILE A 114 -2.40 17.82 5.21
N THR A 115 -2.58 17.73 6.53
CA THR A 115 -1.67 18.35 7.51
C THR A 115 -0.58 17.38 7.95
N GLN A 116 -0.93 16.11 8.14
CA GLN A 116 0.01 15.09 8.59
C GLN A 116 -0.40 13.73 8.02
N SER A 117 0.59 12.91 7.68
CA SER A 117 0.38 11.51 7.32
C SER A 117 1.46 10.65 7.96
N MET A 118 1.08 9.49 8.49
CA MET A 118 2.00 8.55 9.15
C MET A 118 1.72 7.13 8.69
N VAL A 119 2.77 6.38 8.35
CA VAL A 119 2.62 5.01 7.84
C VAL A 119 2.99 3.98 8.90
N ASN A 120 2.09 3.03 9.15
CA ASN A 120 2.41 1.79 9.84
C ASN A 120 2.75 0.71 8.82
N PHE A 121 4.05 0.51 8.56
CA PHE A 121 4.52 -0.46 7.58
C PHE A 121 4.10 -1.91 7.90
N VAL A 122 4.15 -2.30 9.18
CA VAL A 122 3.84 -3.67 9.61
C VAL A 122 2.37 -4.00 9.39
N LYS A 123 1.48 -3.06 9.69
CA LYS A 123 0.02 -3.21 9.48
C LYS A 123 -0.42 -2.84 8.07
N LYS A 124 0.46 -2.22 7.28
CA LYS A 124 0.15 -1.59 5.99
C LYS A 124 -1.00 -0.60 6.09
N GLU A 125 -0.98 0.23 7.12
CA GLU A 125 -1.99 1.26 7.38
C GLU A 125 -1.35 2.64 7.22
N VAL A 126 -2.10 3.61 6.68
CA VAL A 126 -1.74 5.03 6.69
C VAL A 126 -2.75 5.79 7.55
N ASP A 127 -2.24 6.63 8.44
CA ASP A 127 -3.02 7.50 9.32
C ASP A 127 -2.89 8.94 8.80
N ILE A 128 -4.00 9.51 8.34
CA ILE A 128 -4.02 10.80 7.63
C ILE A 128 -4.83 11.79 8.45
N THR A 129 -4.20 12.92 8.78
CA THR A 129 -4.85 14.10 9.37
C THR A 129 -5.06 15.15 8.29
N PHE A 130 -6.31 15.54 8.08
CA PHE A 130 -6.71 16.45 7.00
C PHE A 130 -7.73 17.47 7.51
N LYS A 131 -7.85 18.59 6.77
CA LYS A 131 -8.86 19.60 7.04
C LYS A 131 -10.18 19.23 6.37
N ASN A 132 -11.18 18.85 7.16
CA ASN A 132 -12.48 18.40 6.65
C ASN A 132 -13.31 19.53 5.99
N THR A 133 -12.89 20.79 6.15
CA THR A 133 -13.47 21.95 5.46
C THR A 133 -12.94 22.14 4.04
N GLU A 134 -11.75 21.62 3.73
CA GLU A 134 -11.07 21.82 2.45
C GLU A 134 -11.04 20.56 1.58
N ILE A 135 -10.98 19.37 2.19
CA ILE A 135 -10.92 18.09 1.47
C ILE A 135 -11.82 17.04 2.11
N SER A 136 -12.55 16.31 1.26
CA SER A 136 -13.40 15.20 1.68
C SER A 136 -12.63 13.88 1.76
N LEU A 137 -13.17 12.93 2.55
CA LEU A 137 -12.62 11.57 2.62
C LEU A 137 -12.54 10.89 1.25
N ARG A 138 -13.50 11.16 0.38
CA ARG A 138 -13.53 10.63 -0.99
C ARG A 138 -12.35 11.14 -1.80
N GLU A 139 -12.11 12.45 -1.78
CA GLU A 139 -10.98 13.07 -2.50
C GLU A 139 -9.63 12.56 -2.00
N ILE A 140 -9.50 12.24 -0.71
CA ILE A 140 -8.29 11.59 -0.17
C ILE A 140 -8.09 10.20 -0.79
N VAL A 141 -9.14 9.41 -0.89
CA VAL A 141 -9.07 8.07 -1.50
C VAL A 141 -8.80 8.15 -2.99
N GLU A 142 -9.39 9.11 -3.70
CA GLU A 142 -9.12 9.39 -5.11
C GLU A 142 -7.67 9.86 -5.31
N LEU A 143 -7.15 10.73 -4.45
CA LEU A 143 -5.74 11.15 -4.46
C LEU A 143 -4.81 9.94 -4.29
N LEU A 144 -5.06 9.10 -3.30
CA LEU A 144 -4.28 7.87 -3.07
C LEU A 144 -4.36 6.91 -4.27
N ALA A 145 -5.53 6.76 -4.88
CA ALA A 145 -5.70 5.93 -6.07
C ALA A 145 -4.93 6.50 -7.28
N SER A 146 -4.88 7.83 -7.44
CA SER A 146 -4.16 8.49 -8.54
C SER A 146 -2.64 8.23 -8.50
N ILE A 147 -2.08 8.03 -7.30
CA ILE A 147 -0.67 7.68 -7.10
C ILE A 147 -0.44 6.16 -6.96
N HIS A 148 -1.43 5.34 -7.35
CA HIS A 148 -1.40 3.87 -7.33
C HIS A 148 -1.33 3.23 -5.92
N TYR A 149 -1.77 3.94 -4.88
CA TYR A 149 -1.90 3.39 -3.53
C TYR A 149 -3.36 3.23 -3.14
N ILE A 150 -4.03 2.25 -3.74
CA ILE A 150 -5.49 2.09 -3.61
C ILE A 150 -5.84 1.56 -2.22
N PRO A 151 -6.63 2.29 -1.42
CA PRO A 151 -7.08 1.81 -0.12
C PRO A 151 -8.07 0.66 -0.26
N MET A 152 -7.85 -0.42 0.50
CA MET A 152 -8.85 -1.50 0.61
C MET A 152 -9.78 -1.20 1.78
N ILE A 153 -10.97 -0.69 1.45
CA ILE A 153 -12.01 -0.33 2.43
C ILE A 153 -12.98 -1.50 2.59
N ASN A 154 -12.87 -2.23 3.70
CA ASN A 154 -13.80 -3.31 4.02
C ASN A 154 -14.77 -2.86 5.12
N LEU A 155 -15.96 -2.41 4.71
CA LEU A 155 -17.05 -1.96 5.59
C LEU A 155 -17.48 -3.01 6.64
N GLN A 156 -17.39 -4.30 6.32
CA GLN A 156 -17.78 -5.40 7.22
C GLN A 156 -16.79 -5.55 8.38
N SER A 157 -15.53 -5.17 8.16
CA SER A 157 -14.51 -5.25 9.21
C SER A 157 -14.53 -4.10 10.20
N ILE A 158 -15.23 -3.01 9.87
CA ILE A 158 -15.34 -1.83 10.72
C ILE A 158 -16.46 -2.01 11.76
N THR A 159 -17.47 -2.83 11.46
CA THR A 159 -18.61 -3.14 12.36
C THR A 159 -18.28 -4.09 13.52
N GLY A 160 -17.00 -4.39 13.76
CA GLY A 160 -16.57 -5.09 14.96
C GLY A 160 -16.72 -6.60 14.89
N GLU A 161 -15.69 -7.28 14.37
CA GLU A 161 -15.41 -8.67 14.77
C GLU A 161 -13.99 -9.16 14.41
N LYS A 162 -13.05 -8.29 14.05
CA LYS A 162 -11.70 -8.75 13.68
C LYS A 162 -10.79 -8.90 14.91
N ASN A 163 -10.22 -10.10 15.03
CA ASN A 163 -9.05 -10.51 15.80
C ASN A 163 -9.23 -11.19 17.18
N LYS A 164 -10.38 -11.78 17.50
CA LYS A 164 -10.43 -12.84 18.53
C LYS A 164 -9.91 -14.19 18.04
N SER A 165 -10.08 -14.50 16.74
CA SER A 165 -9.71 -15.80 16.18
C SER A 165 -8.20 -15.99 15.99
N GLU A 166 -7.51 -15.00 15.39
CA GLU A 166 -6.07 -15.11 15.12
C GLU A 166 -5.22 -15.12 16.40
N ASN A 167 -5.61 -14.31 17.40
CA ASN A 167 -4.93 -14.29 18.70
C ASN A 167 -5.02 -15.64 19.42
N LYS A 168 -6.17 -16.35 19.33
CA LYS A 168 -6.31 -17.68 19.95
C LYS A 168 -5.35 -18.69 19.33
N LYS A 169 -5.16 -18.68 18.01
CA LYS A 169 -4.25 -19.61 17.32
C LYS A 169 -2.80 -19.42 17.77
N LEU A 170 -2.36 -18.18 17.98
CA LEU A 170 -1.03 -17.86 18.48
C LEU A 170 -0.84 -18.30 19.94
N ILE A 171 -1.85 -18.08 20.79
CA ILE A 171 -1.85 -18.55 22.19
C ILE A 171 -1.80 -20.08 22.26
N TYR A 172 -2.56 -20.80 21.43
CA TYR A 172 -2.50 -22.27 21.36
C TYR A 172 -1.13 -22.77 20.91
N LYS A 173 -0.52 -22.15 19.89
CA LYS A 173 0.84 -22.52 19.44
C LYS A 173 1.86 -22.34 20.55
N LEU A 174 1.80 -21.22 21.28
CA LEU A 174 2.70 -20.95 22.40
C LEU A 174 2.48 -21.93 23.56
N GLY A 175 1.22 -22.23 23.87
CA GLY A 175 0.85 -23.22 24.89
C GLY A 175 1.34 -24.63 24.57
N ILE A 176 1.15 -25.10 23.33
CA ILE A 176 1.65 -26.42 22.88
C ILE A 176 3.18 -26.46 22.91
N ALA A 177 3.85 -25.42 22.39
CA ALA A 177 5.30 -25.35 22.40
C ALA A 177 5.87 -25.36 23.83
N GLY A 178 5.29 -24.58 24.75
CA GLY A 178 5.68 -24.57 26.17
C GLY A 178 5.41 -25.89 26.87
N PHE A 179 4.30 -26.56 26.57
CA PHE A 179 3.97 -27.87 27.13
C PHE A 179 4.97 -28.94 26.69
N VAL A 180 5.26 -29.02 25.39
CA VAL A 180 6.24 -29.98 24.86
C VAL A 180 7.64 -29.70 25.42
N PHE A 181 8.07 -28.43 25.40
CA PHE A 181 9.37 -28.02 25.95
C PHE A 181 9.50 -28.38 27.44
N GLY A 182 8.48 -28.07 28.24
CA GLY A 182 8.47 -28.40 29.67
C GLY A 182 8.53 -29.91 29.94
N ASN A 183 7.79 -30.72 29.16
CA ASN A 183 7.82 -32.17 29.30
C ASN A 183 9.17 -32.75 28.88
N THR A 184 9.76 -32.30 27.78
CA THR A 184 11.10 -32.72 27.35
C THR A 184 12.14 -32.36 28.41
N MET A 185 12.11 -31.14 28.95
CA MET A 185 13.02 -30.70 30.01
C MET A 185 12.85 -31.52 31.29
N LEU A 186 11.62 -31.86 31.67
CA LEU A 186 11.34 -32.71 32.83
C LEU A 186 11.84 -34.15 32.64
N LEU A 187 11.67 -34.73 31.45
CA LEU A 187 12.16 -36.07 31.13
C LEU A 187 13.68 -36.17 31.08
N SER A 188 14.38 -35.09 30.70
CA SER A 188 15.84 -35.01 30.74
C SER A 188 16.40 -34.67 32.12
N MET A 189 15.57 -34.26 33.07
CA MET A 189 15.99 -33.84 34.42
C MET A 189 16.72 -34.93 35.23
N PRO A 190 16.33 -36.22 35.18
CA PRO A 190 17.04 -37.30 35.88
C PRO A 190 18.50 -37.50 35.44
N GLU A 191 18.85 -37.11 34.21
CA GLU A 191 20.23 -37.24 33.69
C GLU A 191 21.15 -36.10 34.18
N TYR A 192 20.57 -34.97 34.62
CA TYR A 192 21.31 -33.78 35.03
C TYR A 192 21.50 -33.65 36.54
N ILE A 193 20.75 -34.40 37.36
CA ILE A 193 20.97 -34.48 38.81
C ILE A 193 21.78 -35.74 39.12
N PRO A 194 23.08 -35.63 39.43
CA PRO A 194 23.82 -36.75 39.98
C PRO A 194 23.35 -36.99 41.42
N GLY A 195 22.37 -37.89 41.57
CA GLY A 195 21.87 -38.39 42.85
C GLY A 195 21.72 -39.90 42.77
N GLU A 196 22.45 -40.61 43.63
CA GLU A 196 22.56 -42.07 43.69
C GLU A 196 21.20 -42.78 43.62
N VAL A 197 20.98 -43.56 42.56
CA VAL A 197 19.87 -44.51 42.50
C VAL A 197 20.37 -45.86 43.02
N SER A 198 20.31 -46.04 44.34
CA SER A 198 20.36 -47.37 44.94
C SER A 198 19.02 -48.07 44.73
N ALA A 199 18.84 -48.66 43.56
CA ALA A 199 17.74 -49.61 43.32
C ALA A 199 18.20 -51.01 43.78
N GLU A 200 17.94 -51.34 45.05
CA GLU A 200 17.88 -52.74 45.49
C GLU A 200 16.75 -53.45 44.74
N PHE A 201 17.11 -54.31 43.79
CA PHE A 201 16.18 -55.29 43.23
C PHE A 201 16.09 -56.47 44.20
N ARG A 202 14.87 -56.72 44.71
CA ARG A 202 14.50 -57.95 45.40
C ARG A 202 13.17 -58.45 44.86
#